data_AF-A0A968XKM1-F1
#
_entry.id   AF-A0A968XKM1-F1
#
_cell.length_a   1.000
_cell.length_b   1.000
_cell.length_c   1.000
_cell.angle_alpha   90.00
_cell.angle_beta   90.00
_cell.angle_gamma   90.00
#
_symmetry.space_group_name_H-M   'P 1'
#
loop_
_entity.id
_entity.type
_entity.pdbx_description
1 polymer ?
#
loop_
_entity_poly.entity_id
_entity_poly.type
_entity_poly.pdbx_seq_one_letter_code
_entity_poly.pdbx_strand_id
1 'polypeptide(L)'
;TLKLLPLTEATSTVRASFKSMESACKVLTKFTPEGLLPMAMEVIDKHCIEAIEQNYAFGLSKDAAAILLVAVDGSKDEVAKNAERIEQILSENGGFDVLRAQSKEDEDKLWDVRRAISPSLMKFGTLKINEDVVVPRSRVPELVAKVEQIGKKHNTFVANFGHAGDGNIHVNFMCNREDADSIQTRPPLRKRSLSTLG
;
A
#
# COMPACT_ATOMS: atom_id res chain seq x y z
N THR A 1 -26.45 15.77 -10.53
CA THR A 1 -26.06 16.45 -9.28
C THR A 1 -25.26 15.48 -8.42
N LEU A 2 -24.22 15.94 -7.72
CA LEU A 2 -23.43 15.11 -6.80
C LEU A 2 -24.07 15.11 -5.40
N LYS A 3 -24.05 13.95 -4.73
CA LYS A 3 -24.47 13.82 -3.33
C LYS A 3 -23.24 14.00 -2.43
N LEU A 4 -23.26 15.04 -1.59
CA LEU A 4 -22.22 15.26 -0.57
C LEU A 4 -22.63 14.56 0.73
N LEU A 5 -21.65 13.93 1.38
CA LEU A 5 -21.80 13.39 2.73
C LEU A 5 -21.31 14.45 3.74
N PRO A 6 -21.89 14.49 4.95
CA PRO A 6 -21.37 15.35 6.01
C PRO A 6 -19.94 14.93 6.37
N LEU A 7 -19.11 15.91 6.72
CA LEU A 7 -17.78 15.65 7.27
C LEU A 7 -17.93 14.95 8.62
N THR A 8 -17.12 13.91 8.84
CA THR A 8 -17.06 13.18 10.11
C THR A 8 -16.45 14.02 11.21
N GLU A 9 -16.75 13.70 12.47
CA GLU A 9 -16.27 14.47 13.63
C GLU A 9 -14.76 14.27 13.85
N ALA A 10 -14.26 13.06 13.60
CA ALA A 10 -12.88 12.69 13.81
C ALA A 10 -12.39 11.66 12.79
N THR A 11 -11.06 11.57 12.66
CA THR A 11 -10.34 10.54 11.92
C THR A 11 -9.16 10.03 12.76
N SER A 12 -8.75 8.79 12.56
CA SER A 12 -7.49 8.26 13.08
C SER A 12 -6.93 7.21 12.12
N THR A 13 -5.60 7.15 12.04
CA THR A 13 -4.87 6.22 11.20
C THR A 13 -3.94 5.35 12.05
N VAL A 14 -3.92 4.06 11.75
CA VAL A 14 -2.97 3.09 12.30
C VAL A 14 -2.07 2.58 11.19
N ARG A 15 -0.76 2.60 11.42
CA ARG A 15 0.25 2.02 10.54
C ARG A 15 0.82 0.75 11.17
N ALA A 16 1.05 -0.29 10.37
CA ALA A 16 1.84 -1.43 10.80
C ALA A 16 2.79 -1.90 9.69
N SER A 17 3.97 -2.36 10.08
CA SER A 17 4.93 -3.03 9.18
C SER A 17 4.75 -4.54 9.24
N PHE A 18 5.04 -5.22 8.13
CA PHE A 18 4.91 -6.67 8.00
C PHE A 18 6.15 -7.26 7.34
N LYS A 19 6.53 -8.48 7.77
CA LYS A 19 7.68 -9.20 7.22
C LYS A 19 7.40 -9.81 5.83
N SER A 20 6.15 -9.76 5.36
CA SER A 20 5.78 -10.14 4.00
C SER A 20 4.52 -9.40 3.52
N MET A 21 4.40 -9.22 2.19
CA MET A 21 3.17 -8.72 1.56
C MET A 21 1.98 -9.64 1.81
N GLU A 22 2.21 -10.95 1.82
CA GLU A 22 1.18 -11.94 2.11
C GLU A 22 0.58 -11.76 3.51
N SER A 23 1.43 -11.61 4.53
CA SER A 23 0.96 -11.35 5.90
C SER A 23 0.16 -10.06 6.00
N ALA A 24 0.61 -8.97 5.36
CA ALA A 24 -0.12 -7.71 5.33
C ALA A 24 -1.52 -7.89 4.73
N CYS A 25 -1.62 -8.47 3.53
CA CYS A 25 -2.91 -8.60 2.86
C CYS A 25 -3.88 -9.57 3.56
N LYS A 26 -3.37 -10.61 4.24
CA LYS A 26 -4.22 -11.52 5.04
C LYS A 26 -5.00 -10.76 6.12
N VAL A 27 -4.41 -9.73 6.73
CA VAL A 27 -5.04 -8.94 7.80
C VAL A 27 -6.22 -8.11 7.30
N LEU A 28 -6.23 -7.68 6.03
CA LEU A 28 -7.29 -6.84 5.46
C LEU A 28 -8.70 -7.45 5.61
N THR A 29 -8.77 -8.78 5.55
CA THR A 29 -10.04 -9.52 5.68
C THR A 29 -10.52 -9.68 7.12
N LYS A 30 -9.70 -9.33 8.11
CA LYS A 30 -10.01 -9.47 9.55
C LYS A 30 -10.85 -8.33 10.11
N PHE A 31 -10.88 -7.17 9.46
CA PHE A 31 -11.61 -6.01 9.95
C PHE A 31 -13.13 -6.18 9.85
N THR A 32 -13.64 -6.67 8.72
CA THR A 32 -15.10 -6.76 8.48
C THR A 32 -15.84 -7.67 9.49
N PRO A 33 -15.34 -8.87 9.85
CA PRO A 33 -15.97 -9.70 10.88
C PRO A 33 -16.04 -9.06 12.27
N GLU A 34 -15.15 -8.11 12.56
CA GLU A 34 -15.08 -7.35 13.82
C GLU A 34 -16.00 -6.11 13.80
N GLY A 35 -16.81 -5.94 12.75
CA GLY A 35 -17.67 -4.77 12.56
C GLY A 35 -16.90 -3.49 12.21
N LEU A 36 -15.61 -3.59 11.88
CA LEU A 36 -14.78 -2.47 11.48
C LEU A 36 -14.91 -2.23 9.97
N LEU A 37 -15.23 -1.00 9.61
CA LEU A 37 -15.29 -0.53 8.22
C LEU A 37 -14.29 0.62 8.05
N PRO A 38 -12.99 0.33 7.84
CA PRO A 38 -12.01 1.37 7.57
C PRO A 38 -12.41 2.22 6.37
N MET A 39 -12.23 3.54 6.47
CA MET A 39 -12.44 4.44 5.35
C MET A 39 -11.33 4.31 4.29
N ALA A 40 -10.13 3.89 4.70
CA ALA A 40 -9.01 3.62 3.83
C ALA A 40 -8.16 2.46 4.35
N MET A 41 -7.64 1.66 3.41
CA MET A 41 -6.66 0.61 3.66
C MET A 41 -5.64 0.64 2.53
N GLU A 42 -4.48 1.23 2.79
CA GLU A 42 -3.36 1.25 1.85
C GLU A 42 -2.38 0.12 2.15
N VAL A 43 -1.80 -0.45 1.10
CA VAL A 43 -0.59 -1.27 1.19
C VAL A 43 0.55 -0.63 0.43
N ILE A 44 1.77 -0.77 0.97
CA ILE A 44 3.02 -0.26 0.40
C ILE A 44 4.02 -1.40 0.41
N ASP A 45 4.62 -1.72 -0.73
CA ASP A 45 5.60 -2.81 -0.83
C ASP A 45 7.01 -2.42 -0.38
N LYS A 46 7.88 -3.44 -0.29
CA LYS A 46 9.28 -3.30 0.10
C LYS A 46 10.05 -2.29 -0.76
N HIS A 47 9.86 -2.30 -2.07
CA HIS A 47 10.59 -1.41 -2.98
C HIS A 47 10.19 0.05 -2.79
N CYS A 48 8.90 0.32 -2.52
CA CYS A 48 8.44 1.64 -2.10
C CYS A 48 9.07 2.06 -0.76
N ILE A 49 9.10 1.17 0.23
CA ILE A 49 9.67 1.46 1.56
C ILE A 49 11.16 1.85 1.43
N GLU A 50 11.94 1.05 0.71
CA GLU A 50 13.36 1.34 0.47
C GLU A 50 13.57 2.65 -0.31
N ALA A 51 12.72 2.91 -1.32
CA ALA A 51 12.75 4.14 -2.08
C ALA A 51 12.51 5.37 -1.20
N ILE A 52 11.48 5.32 -0.35
CA ILE A 52 11.10 6.41 0.56
C ILE A 52 12.19 6.66 1.58
N GLU A 53 12.69 5.62 2.25
CA GLU A 53 13.70 5.78 3.31
C GLU A 53 14.99 6.41 2.81
N GLN A 54 15.44 6.02 1.62
CA GLN A 54 16.61 6.63 1.00
C GLN A 54 16.43 8.12 0.65
N ASN A 55 15.20 8.60 0.46
CA ASN A 55 14.93 10.00 0.09
C ASN A 55 14.61 10.88 1.29
N TYR A 56 13.84 10.36 2.25
CA TYR A 56 13.22 11.15 3.31
C TYR A 56 13.60 10.70 4.72
N ALA A 57 14.16 9.49 4.88
CA ALA A 57 14.56 8.92 6.17
C ALA A 57 13.47 9.02 7.25
N PHE A 58 12.26 8.54 6.95
CA PHE A 58 11.14 8.55 7.91
C PHE A 58 11.33 7.55 9.06
N GLY A 59 12.40 6.74 9.03
CA GLY A 59 12.69 5.77 10.08
C GLY A 59 11.87 4.49 9.95
N LEU A 60 11.36 4.19 8.76
CA LEU A 60 10.71 2.91 8.48
C LEU A 60 11.71 1.76 8.67
N SER A 61 11.23 0.67 9.28
CA SER A 61 12.09 -0.49 9.56
C SER A 61 12.63 -1.13 8.27
N LYS A 62 13.93 -1.42 8.24
CA LYS A 62 14.58 -2.16 7.13
C LYS A 62 14.09 -3.59 6.98
N ASP A 63 13.46 -4.13 8.02
CA ASP A 63 12.87 -5.46 7.97
C ASP A 63 11.45 -5.47 7.39
N ALA A 64 10.86 -4.30 7.11
CA ALA A 64 9.53 -4.21 6.56
C ALA A 64 9.55 -4.62 5.08
N ALA A 65 8.83 -5.70 4.77
CA ALA A 65 8.57 -6.11 3.39
C ALA A 65 7.23 -5.57 2.87
N ALA A 66 6.37 -5.10 3.77
CA ALA A 66 5.17 -4.34 3.44
C ALA A 66 4.79 -3.43 4.61
N ILE A 67 4.08 -2.34 4.32
CA ILE A 67 3.42 -1.49 5.31
C ILE A 67 1.93 -1.42 4.98
N LEU A 68 1.09 -1.47 6.01
CA LEU A 68 -0.32 -1.11 5.93
C LEU A 68 -0.57 0.23 6.60
N LEU A 69 -1.43 1.05 5.99
CA LEU A 69 -2.07 2.19 6.61
C LEU A 69 -3.57 1.93 6.63
N VAL A 70 -4.19 1.99 7.81
CA VAL A 70 -5.62 1.75 7.98
C VAL A 70 -6.21 2.96 8.68
N ALA A 71 -7.14 3.64 8.02
CA ALA A 71 -7.80 4.83 8.57
C ALA A 71 -9.28 4.55 8.88
N VAL A 72 -9.76 5.17 9.94
CA VAL A 72 -11.17 5.15 10.38
C VAL A 72 -11.66 6.56 10.64
N ASP A 73 -12.95 6.75 10.46
CA ASP A 73 -13.66 8.00 10.70
C ASP A 73 -14.98 7.76 11.44
N GLY A 74 -15.56 8.82 12.00
CA GLY A 74 -16.81 8.75 12.76
C GLY A 74 -16.89 9.79 13.86
N SER A 75 -17.65 9.48 14.92
CA SER A 75 -17.58 10.23 16.18
C SER A 75 -16.25 9.99 16.89
N LYS A 76 -15.85 10.89 17.80
CA LYS A 76 -14.58 10.75 18.55
C LYS A 76 -14.48 9.42 19.31
N ASP A 77 -15.55 9.00 19.95
CA ASP A 77 -15.58 7.76 20.74
C ASP A 77 -15.48 6.51 19.84
N GLU A 78 -16.18 6.51 18.70
CA GLU A 78 -16.09 5.43 17.71
C GLU A 78 -14.68 5.34 17.11
N VAL A 79 -14.10 6.47 16.74
CA VAL A 79 -12.75 6.53 16.15
C VAL A 79 -11.71 6.02 17.14
N ALA A 80 -11.76 6.46 18.40
CA ALA A 80 -10.82 6.01 19.42
C ALA A 80 -10.90 4.48 19.61
N LYS A 81 -12.12 3.94 19.77
CA LYS A 81 -12.36 2.50 19.94
C LYS A 81 -11.94 1.70 18.71
N ASN A 82 -12.30 2.16 17.51
CA ASN A 82 -12.01 1.46 16.27
C ASN A 82 -10.50 1.46 15.96
N ALA A 83 -9.81 2.58 16.19
CA ALA A 83 -8.37 2.67 15.99
C ALA A 83 -7.60 1.77 16.97
N GLU A 84 -8.02 1.70 18.23
CA GLU A 84 -7.48 0.73 19.20
C GLU A 84 -7.69 -0.71 18.75
N ARG A 85 -8.90 -1.06 18.29
CA ARG A 85 -9.17 -2.42 17.80
C ARG A 85 -8.35 -2.76 16.55
N ILE A 86 -8.16 -1.80 15.64
CA ILE A 86 -7.30 -1.98 14.46
C ILE A 86 -5.85 -2.22 14.88
N GLU A 87 -5.32 -1.43 15.80
CA GLU A 87 -3.96 -1.61 16.35
C GLU A 87 -3.76 -3.01 16.93
N GLN A 88 -4.74 -3.51 17.70
CA GLN A 88 -4.73 -4.88 18.23
C GLN A 88 -4.75 -5.92 17.11
N ILE A 89 -5.67 -5.80 16.15
CA ILE A 89 -5.79 -6.75 15.02
C ILE A 89 -4.48 -6.80 14.22
N LEU A 90 -3.88 -5.65 13.92
CA LEU A 90 -2.62 -5.58 13.20
C LEU A 90 -1.50 -6.30 13.98
N SER A 91 -1.39 -6.02 15.29
CA SER A 91 -0.38 -6.62 16.17
C SER A 91 -0.55 -8.14 16.30
N GLU A 92 -1.77 -8.60 16.56
CA GLU A 92 -2.11 -10.03 16.73
C GLU A 92 -1.88 -10.85 15.46
N ASN A 93 -1.91 -10.22 14.29
CA ASN A 93 -1.76 -10.88 12.99
C ASN A 93 -0.36 -10.66 12.36
N GLY A 94 0.65 -10.43 13.20
CA GLY A 94 2.06 -10.40 12.78
C GLY A 94 2.55 -9.03 12.29
N GLY A 95 1.77 -7.98 12.50
CA GLY A 95 2.22 -6.60 12.36
C GLY A 95 3.23 -6.26 13.44
N PHE A 96 4.27 -5.52 13.07
CA PHE A 96 5.26 -4.96 13.99
C PHE A 96 5.46 -3.48 13.69
N ASP A 97 6.13 -2.76 14.59
CA ASP A 97 6.29 -1.30 14.47
C ASP A 97 4.93 -0.59 14.25
N VAL A 98 3.94 -1.05 15.04
CA VAL A 98 2.55 -0.60 14.97
C VAL A 98 2.45 0.75 15.64
N LEU A 99 1.94 1.74 14.91
CA LEU A 99 1.77 3.12 15.38
C LEU A 99 0.35 3.58 15.12
N ARG A 100 -0.35 4.00 16.16
CA ARG A 100 -1.63 4.70 16.08
C ARG A 100 -1.41 6.20 16.24
N ALA A 101 -1.94 6.99 15.30
CA ALA A 101 -1.93 8.45 15.40
C ALA A 101 -2.73 8.92 16.63
N GLN A 102 -2.12 9.76 17.47
CA GLN A 102 -2.79 10.36 18.64
C GLN A 102 -3.22 11.82 18.39
N SER A 103 -2.79 12.42 17.29
CA SER A 103 -3.19 13.75 16.85
C SER A 103 -3.32 13.82 15.33
N LYS A 104 -3.83 14.94 14.82
CA LYS A 104 -3.92 15.16 13.37
C LYS A 104 -2.53 15.25 12.73
N GLU A 105 -1.58 15.87 13.42
CA GLU A 105 -0.20 15.98 12.98
C GLU A 105 0.46 14.59 12.89
N ASP A 106 0.16 13.68 13.81
CA ASP A 106 0.67 12.31 13.73
C ASP A 106 0.04 11.54 12.58
N GLU A 107 -1.26 11.72 12.34
CA GLU A 107 -1.94 11.15 11.17
C GLU A 107 -1.31 11.65 9.87
N ASP A 108 -1.05 12.96 9.77
CA ASP A 108 -0.41 13.54 8.60
C ASP A 108 0.99 12.96 8.37
N LYS A 109 1.80 12.77 9.43
CA LYS A 109 3.11 12.10 9.30
C LYS A 109 2.99 10.66 8.78
N LEU A 110 1.99 9.90 9.23
CA LEU A 110 1.76 8.55 8.72
C LEU A 110 1.41 8.57 7.22
N TRP A 111 0.61 9.54 6.79
CA TRP A 111 0.24 9.70 5.39
C TRP A 111 1.33 10.34 4.52
N ASP A 112 2.30 11.06 5.10
CA ASP A 112 3.46 11.57 4.38
C ASP A 112 4.28 10.45 3.76
N VAL A 113 4.37 9.30 4.43
CA VAL A 113 4.97 8.08 3.88
C VAL A 113 4.30 7.70 2.56
N ARG A 114 2.95 7.67 2.52
CA ARG A 114 2.18 7.33 1.33
C ARG A 114 2.31 8.38 0.22
N ARG A 115 2.37 9.67 0.58
CA ARG A 115 2.58 10.79 -0.36
C ARG A 115 3.98 10.80 -0.97
N ALA A 116 4.99 10.39 -0.19
CA ALA A 116 6.38 10.34 -0.60
C ALA A 116 6.72 9.25 -1.62
N ILE A 117 5.83 8.27 -1.87
CA ILE A 117 6.12 7.16 -2.78
C ILE A 117 6.44 7.68 -4.19
N SER A 118 5.50 8.36 -4.84
CA SER A 118 5.67 8.80 -6.25
C SER A 118 6.94 9.62 -6.50
N PRO A 119 7.28 10.65 -5.69
CA PRO A 119 8.54 11.37 -5.89
C PRO A 119 9.77 10.49 -5.61
N SER A 120 9.69 9.56 -4.65
CA SER A 120 10.80 8.65 -4.33
C SER A 120 11.11 7.65 -5.45
N LEU A 121 10.12 7.29 -6.27
CA LEU A 121 10.33 6.34 -7.36
C LEU A 121 11.15 6.93 -8.53
N MET A 122 11.16 8.25 -8.72
CA MET A 122 11.79 8.90 -9.89
C MET A 122 13.32 8.71 -9.98
N LYS A 123 14.00 8.28 -8.91
CA LYS A 123 15.43 7.95 -8.95
C LYS A 123 15.75 6.59 -9.57
N PHE A 124 14.74 5.73 -9.73
CA PHE A 124 14.91 4.38 -10.29
C PHE A 124 14.62 4.30 -11.79
N GLY A 125 14.31 5.43 -12.43
CA GLY A 125 14.12 5.51 -13.87
C GLY A 125 13.58 6.87 -14.31
N THR A 126 13.89 7.26 -15.54
CA THR A 126 13.42 8.51 -16.14
C THR A 126 12.04 8.39 -16.80
N LEU A 127 11.50 7.18 -16.86
CA LEU A 127 10.15 6.88 -17.34
C LEU A 127 9.44 5.98 -16.34
N LYS A 128 8.30 6.45 -15.83
CA LYS A 128 7.40 5.65 -15.00
C LYS A 128 6.21 5.16 -15.81
N ILE A 129 6.08 3.86 -15.96
CA ILE A 129 4.91 3.21 -16.56
C ILE A 129 3.99 2.79 -15.42
N ASN A 130 2.82 3.43 -15.35
CA ASN A 130 1.81 3.13 -14.34
C ASN A 130 0.76 2.20 -14.93
N GLU A 131 0.47 1.13 -14.22
CA GLU A 131 -0.63 0.22 -14.51
C GLU A 131 -1.53 0.18 -13.28
N ASP A 132 -2.83 0.24 -13.49
CA ASP A 132 -3.82 0.25 -12.42
C ASP A 132 -4.62 -1.04 -12.46
N VAL A 133 -4.42 -1.91 -11.46
CA VAL A 133 -4.88 -3.30 -11.49
C VAL A 133 -5.82 -3.55 -10.31
N VAL A 134 -7.02 -4.04 -10.62
CA VAL A 134 -7.99 -4.48 -9.62
C VAL A 134 -8.07 -5.99 -9.61
N VAL A 135 -7.91 -6.59 -8.43
CA VAL A 135 -8.08 -8.03 -8.17
C VAL A 135 -8.91 -8.24 -6.91
N PRO A 136 -9.49 -9.43 -6.68
CA PRO A 136 -10.05 -9.74 -5.36
C PRO A 136 -9.00 -9.51 -4.27
N ARG A 137 -9.40 -8.94 -3.12
CA ARG A 137 -8.49 -8.57 -2.01
C ARG A 137 -7.56 -9.72 -1.58
N SER A 138 -8.09 -10.94 -1.58
CA SER A 138 -7.34 -12.17 -1.27
C SER A 138 -6.22 -12.49 -2.25
N ARG A 139 -6.22 -11.90 -3.44
CA ARG A 139 -5.26 -12.14 -4.53
C ARG A 139 -4.25 -11.00 -4.73
N VAL A 140 -4.34 -9.94 -3.93
CA VAL A 140 -3.32 -8.87 -3.92
C VAL A 140 -1.90 -9.43 -3.69
N PRO A 141 -1.66 -10.39 -2.78
CA PRO A 141 -0.34 -11.01 -2.64
C PRO A 141 0.14 -11.71 -3.91
N GLU A 142 -0.75 -12.43 -4.59
CA GLU A 142 -0.43 -13.16 -5.81
C GLU A 142 -0.09 -12.18 -6.95
N LEU A 143 -0.82 -11.07 -7.06
CA LEU A 143 -0.54 -9.99 -8.00
C LEU A 143 0.86 -9.42 -7.77
N VAL A 144 1.17 -8.98 -6.55
CA VAL A 144 2.47 -8.36 -6.20
C VAL A 144 3.61 -9.34 -6.48
N ALA A 145 3.48 -10.61 -6.08
CA ALA A 145 4.50 -11.62 -6.32
C ALA A 145 4.76 -11.87 -7.82
N LYS A 146 3.70 -11.97 -8.64
CA LYS A 146 3.84 -12.14 -10.09
C LYS A 146 4.49 -10.93 -10.73
N VAL A 147 4.09 -9.73 -10.33
CA VAL A 147 4.65 -8.48 -10.82
C VAL A 147 6.14 -8.35 -10.45
N GLU A 148 6.53 -8.75 -9.25
CA GLU A 148 7.93 -8.78 -8.83
C GLU A 148 8.75 -9.79 -9.65
N GLN A 149 8.22 -11.00 -9.91
CA GLN A 149 8.87 -11.99 -10.78
C GLN A 149 9.06 -11.46 -12.20
N ILE A 150 8.05 -10.76 -12.71
CA ILE A 150 8.10 -10.10 -14.01
C ILE A 150 9.19 -9.02 -14.02
N GLY A 151 9.25 -8.17 -12.99
CA GLY A 151 10.31 -7.17 -12.84
C GLY A 151 11.71 -7.78 -12.87
N LYS A 152 11.93 -8.85 -12.09
CA LYS A 152 13.21 -9.60 -12.07
C LYS A 152 13.57 -10.18 -13.44
N LYS A 153 12.62 -10.81 -14.12
CA LYS A 153 12.84 -11.39 -15.46
C LYS A 153 13.32 -10.35 -16.48
N HIS A 154 12.84 -9.12 -16.36
CA HIS A 154 13.13 -8.02 -17.28
C HIS A 154 14.12 -7.00 -16.71
N ASN A 155 14.81 -7.32 -15.61
CA ASN A 155 15.73 -6.43 -14.89
C ASN A 155 15.17 -5.00 -14.70
N THR A 156 13.88 -4.91 -14.38
CA THR A 156 13.13 -3.65 -14.25
C THR A 156 12.76 -3.46 -12.78
N PHE A 157 12.99 -2.26 -12.25
CA PHE A 157 12.55 -1.93 -10.90
C PHE A 157 11.03 -1.78 -10.88
N VAL A 158 10.37 -2.43 -9.93
CA VAL A 158 8.91 -2.44 -9.82
C VAL A 158 8.46 -2.07 -8.43
N ALA A 159 7.52 -1.14 -8.34
CA ALA A 159 6.98 -0.66 -7.08
C ALA A 159 5.44 -0.80 -7.07
N ASN A 160 4.92 -1.36 -5.99
CA ASN A 160 3.50 -1.67 -5.83
C ASN A 160 2.95 -1.01 -4.56
N PHE A 161 1.88 -0.26 -4.72
CA PHE A 161 1.16 0.36 -3.62
C PHE A 161 -0.27 0.69 -4.04
N GLY A 162 -1.19 0.84 -3.09
CA GLY A 162 -2.55 1.26 -3.41
C GLY A 162 -3.60 0.81 -2.39
N HIS A 163 -4.86 0.98 -2.81
CA HIS A 163 -6.06 0.69 -2.04
C HIS A 163 -6.30 -0.82 -1.91
N ALA A 164 -5.57 -1.47 -1.00
CA ALA A 164 -5.72 -2.90 -0.76
C ALA A 164 -7.12 -3.26 -0.21
N GLY A 165 -7.82 -2.27 0.37
CA GLY A 165 -9.17 -2.39 0.89
C GLY A 165 -10.24 -2.77 -0.14
N ASP A 166 -10.07 -2.41 -1.40
CA ASP A 166 -10.93 -2.80 -2.53
C ASP A 166 -10.18 -3.64 -3.59
N GLY A 167 -8.87 -3.85 -3.38
CA GLY A 167 -8.02 -4.68 -4.23
C GLY A 167 -7.44 -3.94 -5.43
N ASN A 168 -7.52 -2.61 -5.45
CA ASN A 168 -6.87 -1.76 -6.43
C ASN A 168 -5.39 -1.50 -6.06
N ILE A 169 -4.47 -1.88 -6.95
CA ILE A 169 -3.03 -1.75 -6.77
C ILE A 169 -2.44 -1.03 -7.97
N HIS A 170 -1.70 0.04 -7.68
CA HIS A 170 -0.89 0.73 -8.66
C HIS A 170 0.44 0.01 -8.83
N VAL A 171 0.62 -0.60 -9.99
CA VAL A 171 1.85 -1.28 -10.39
C VAL A 171 2.70 -0.31 -11.21
N ASN A 172 3.91 -0.02 -10.74
CA ASN A 172 4.79 0.97 -11.34
C ASN A 172 6.06 0.29 -11.83
N PHE A 173 6.28 0.27 -13.15
CA PHE A 173 7.55 -0.14 -13.75
C PHE A 173 8.40 1.09 -14.01
N MET A 174 9.63 1.10 -13.49
CA MET A 174 10.59 2.18 -13.68
C MET A 174 11.58 1.79 -14.78
N CYS A 175 11.57 2.57 -15.86
CA CYS A 175 12.40 2.37 -17.06
C CYS A 175 13.24 3.63 -17.33
N ASN A 176 14.26 3.49 -18.18
CA ASN A 176 15.04 4.63 -18.67
C ASN A 176 14.57 5.01 -20.07
N ARG A 177 14.08 6.24 -20.24
CA ARG A 177 13.54 6.73 -21.52
C ARG A 177 14.54 6.62 -22.69
N GLU A 178 15.82 6.75 -22.38
CA GLU A 178 16.91 6.77 -23.36
C GLU A 178 17.41 5.36 -23.71
N ASP A 179 16.99 4.34 -22.95
CA ASP A 179 17.33 2.95 -23.18
C ASP A 179 16.15 2.25 -23.89
N ALA A 180 16.25 2.17 -25.22
CA ALA A 180 15.24 1.57 -26.08
C ALA A 180 15.00 0.09 -25.77
N ASP A 181 16.03 -0.63 -25.29
CA ASP A 181 15.89 -2.02 -24.86
C ASP A 181 15.06 -2.10 -23.58
N SER A 182 15.29 -1.20 -22.61
CA SER A 182 14.46 -1.13 -21.38
C SER A 182 12.97 -0.86 -21.65
N ILE A 183 12.67 -0.13 -22.73
CA ILE A 183 11.30 0.17 -23.17
C ILE A 183 10.70 -1.01 -23.96
N GLN A 184 11.49 -1.68 -24.81
CA GLN A 184 11.03 -2.84 -25.59
C GLN A 184 10.84 -4.09 -24.71
N THR A 185 11.69 -4.28 -23.69
CA THR A 185 11.55 -5.35 -22.70
C THR A 185 10.45 -5.08 -21.69
N ARG A 186 9.65 -4.01 -21.87
CA ARG A 186 8.47 -3.72 -21.04
C ARG A 186 7.65 -4.99 -20.88
N PRO A 187 7.39 -5.42 -19.64
CA PRO A 187 6.55 -6.57 -19.43
C PRO A 187 5.15 -6.33 -19.96
N PRO A 188 4.62 -7.17 -20.86
CA PRO A 188 3.23 -7.08 -21.23
C PRO A 188 2.38 -7.58 -20.05
N LEU A 189 1.83 -6.67 -19.24
CA LEU A 189 0.67 -6.99 -18.39
C LEU A 189 -0.57 -7.12 -19.29
N ARG A 190 -0.60 -8.15 -20.15
CA ARG A 190 -1.80 -8.45 -20.94
C ARG A 190 -2.90 -8.89 -19.96
N LYS A 191 -4.16 -8.52 -20.24
CA LYS A 191 -5.33 -9.03 -19.50
C LYS A 191 -5.29 -10.55 -19.32
N ARG A 192 -4.69 -11.30 -20.25
CA ARG A 192 -4.53 -12.77 -20.21
C ARG A 192 -3.56 -13.31 -19.14
N SER A 193 -2.53 -12.55 -18.77
CA SER A 193 -1.58 -12.90 -17.69
C SER A 193 -2.17 -12.66 -16.29
N LEU A 194 -3.14 -11.74 -16.22
CA LEU A 194 -3.92 -11.44 -15.01
C LEU A 194 -5.32 -12.07 -15.04
N SER A 195 -5.77 -12.71 -16.12
CA SER A 195 -7.14 -13.28 -16.22
C SER A 195 -7.31 -14.57 -15.44
N THR A 196 -6.21 -15.21 -15.02
CA THR A 196 -6.25 -16.27 -14.01
C THR A 196 -6.48 -15.71 -12.61
N LEU A 197 -6.37 -14.37 -12.46
CA LEU A 197 -6.77 -13.39 -11.43
C LEU A 197 -8.24 -13.26 -11.03
N GLY A 198 -9.10 -13.33 -12.04
CA GLY A 198 -10.52 -12.96 -11.98
C GLY A 198 -11.43 -14.12 -11.64
#